data_AF-A0A167P2B7-F1
#
_entry.id   AF-A0A167P2B7-F1
#
_cell.length_a   1.000
_cell.length_b   1.000
_cell.length_c   1.000
_cell.angle_alpha   90.00
_cell.angle_beta   90.00
_cell.angle_gamma   90.00
#
_symmetry.space_group_name_H-M   'P 1'
#
loop_
_entity.id
_entity.type
_entity.pdbx_description
1 polymer ?
#
loop_
_entity_poly.entity_id
_entity_poly.type
_entity_poly.pdbx_seq_one_letter_code
_entity_poly.pdbx_strand_id
1 'polypeptide(L)'
;MNVYKLLFLISLGFVSKTYAVGVESAKIVSIQTYSNGTVAITTNRQHIGPSVCGSKAKYVMPASEKGVANTLSVLLTAKASSRPATIYLHDSVCSSGYPMITSVILE
;
A
#
# COMPACT_ATOMS: atom_id res chain seq x y z
N MET A 1 12.05 33.21 -34.84
CA MET A 1 11.04 32.28 -34.27
C MET A 1 11.54 31.90 -32.88
N ASN A 2 10.85 32.37 -31.85
CA ASN A 2 11.38 32.63 -30.52
C ASN A 2 11.73 31.37 -29.71
N VAL A 3 12.99 31.27 -29.28
CA VAL A 3 13.57 30.21 -28.41
C VAL A 3 12.75 30.01 -27.12
N TYR A 4 12.06 31.06 -26.65
CA TYR A 4 11.16 31.04 -25.49
C TYR A 4 9.99 30.06 -25.61
N LYS A 5 9.56 29.71 -26.83
CA LYS A 5 8.42 28.78 -27.05
C LYS A 5 8.80 27.31 -26.82
N LEU A 6 10.09 26.96 -26.97
CA LEU A 6 10.57 25.58 -26.80
C LEU A 6 10.78 25.23 -25.32
N LEU A 7 11.19 26.20 -24.49
CA LEU A 7 11.38 26.02 -23.06
C LEU A 7 10.08 25.76 -22.29
N PHE A 8 8.95 26.29 -22.78
CA PHE A 8 7.65 26.11 -22.12
C PHE A 8 7.14 24.65 -22.21
N LEU A 9 7.47 23.94 -23.29
CA LEU A 9 7.02 22.56 -23.53
C LEU A 9 7.76 21.51 -22.69
N ILE A 10 8.96 21.80 -22.21
CA ILE A 10 9.77 20.84 -21.42
C ILE A 10 9.30 20.82 -19.94
N SER A 11 8.58 21.85 -19.48
CA SER A 11 8.13 21.98 -18.09
C SER A 11 6.91 21.13 -17.72
N LEU A 12 6.19 20.55 -18.68
CA LEU A 12 4.99 19.72 -18.41
C LEU A 12 5.25 18.21 -18.35
N GLY A 13 6.49 17.76 -18.55
CA GLY A 13 6.79 16.33 -18.75
C GLY A 13 7.03 15.49 -17.50
N PHE A 14 7.21 16.09 -16.32
CA PHE A 14 7.55 15.35 -15.10
C PHE A 14 6.38 15.32 -14.11
N VAL A 15 5.31 14.60 -14.47
CA VAL A 15 4.41 14.05 -13.46
C VAL A 15 5.10 12.80 -12.92
N SER A 16 5.99 12.99 -11.95
CA SER A 16 6.49 11.90 -11.12
C SER A 16 5.29 11.24 -10.46
N LYS A 17 4.86 10.08 -10.98
CA LYS A 17 3.89 9.24 -10.30
C LYS A 17 4.58 8.68 -9.06
N THR A 18 4.43 9.39 -7.93
CA THR A 18 4.92 8.94 -6.63
C THR A 18 4.00 7.83 -6.14
N TYR A 19 4.24 6.60 -6.60
CA TYR A 19 3.48 5.41 -6.25
C TYR A 19 3.84 4.92 -4.83
N ALA A 20 3.47 5.66 -3.79
CA ALA A 20 3.33 5.16 -2.42
C ALA A 20 2.99 6.34 -1.50
N VAL A 21 1.71 6.54 -1.24
CA VAL A 21 1.29 7.42 -0.14
C VAL A 21 0.87 6.50 0.99
N GLY A 22 1.78 6.38 1.96
CA GLY A 22 1.57 5.64 3.20
C GLY A 22 2.72 4.69 3.47
N VAL A 23 3.74 5.17 4.18
CA VAL A 23 4.79 4.36 4.79
C VAL A 23 4.50 4.37 6.28
N GLU A 24 3.92 3.30 6.81
CA GLU A 24 3.60 3.23 8.24
C GLU A 24 4.15 1.96 8.87
N SER A 25 4.95 2.16 9.93
CA SER A 25 5.38 1.10 10.85
C SER A 25 4.25 0.76 11.81
N ALA A 26 3.74 -0.48 11.73
CA ALA A 26 2.66 -0.94 12.60
C ALA A 26 2.82 -2.41 13.00
N LYS A 27 2.26 -2.78 14.16
CA LYS A 27 2.17 -4.18 14.58
C LYS A 27 0.97 -4.85 13.93
N ILE A 28 1.19 -6.06 13.41
CA ILE A 28 0.15 -6.86 12.78
C ILE A 28 -0.70 -7.55 13.85
N VAL A 29 -1.96 -7.16 13.97
CA VAL A 29 -2.91 -7.71 14.95
C VAL A 29 -3.56 -8.97 14.39
N SER A 30 -4.05 -8.91 13.15
CA SER A 30 -4.70 -10.04 12.50
C SER A 30 -4.34 -10.15 11.03
N ILE A 31 -4.32 -11.38 10.54
CA ILE A 31 -4.15 -11.74 9.14
C ILE A 31 -5.30 -12.70 8.83
N GLN A 32 -6.09 -12.42 7.80
CA GLN A 32 -7.18 -13.25 7.35
C GLN A 32 -7.04 -13.49 5.86
N THR A 33 -7.00 -14.76 5.46
CA THR A 33 -6.98 -15.16 4.05
C THR A 33 -8.38 -15.64 3.65
N TYR A 34 -8.88 -15.16 2.52
CA TYR A 34 -10.18 -15.55 1.98
C TYR A 34 -10.01 -16.60 0.88
N SER A 35 -11.09 -17.34 0.58
CA SER A 35 -11.10 -18.41 -0.44
C SER A 35 -10.78 -17.91 -1.85
N ASN A 36 -11.00 -16.64 -2.14
CA ASN A 36 -10.64 -16.01 -3.41
C ASN A 36 -9.16 -15.59 -3.49
N GLY A 37 -8.34 -15.95 -2.49
CA GLY A 37 -6.91 -15.62 -2.41
C GLY A 37 -6.60 -14.22 -1.89
N THR A 38 -7.61 -13.40 -1.58
CA THR A 38 -7.40 -12.09 -0.96
C THR A 38 -6.89 -12.25 0.46
N VAL A 39 -5.92 -11.44 0.84
CA VAL A 39 -5.41 -11.35 2.20
C VAL A 39 -5.85 -10.02 2.80
N ALA A 40 -6.50 -10.04 3.96
CA ALA A 40 -6.77 -8.86 4.77
C ALA A 40 -5.89 -8.82 6.01
N ILE A 41 -5.40 -7.63 6.35
CA ILE A 41 -4.53 -7.39 7.49
C ILE A 41 -5.13 -6.28 8.34
N THR A 42 -5.15 -6.49 9.66
CA THR A 42 -5.51 -5.44 10.62
C THR A 42 -4.29 -5.08 11.45
N THR A 43 -4.03 -3.80 11.62
CA THR A 43 -2.91 -3.29 12.41
C THR A 43 -3.37 -2.64 13.70
N ASN A 44 -2.44 -2.47 14.65
CA ASN A 44 -2.70 -1.78 15.91
C ASN A 44 -2.73 -0.24 15.76
N ARG A 45 -2.38 0.27 14.58
CA ARG A 45 -2.45 1.68 14.22
C ARG A 45 -3.43 1.92 13.09
N GLN A 46 -3.98 3.12 13.06
CA GLN A 46 -4.87 3.61 12.01
C GLN A 46 -4.08 4.55 11.10
N HIS A 47 -3.95 4.16 9.84
CA HIS A 47 -3.36 4.98 8.81
C HIS A 47 -4.34 6.02 8.28
N ILE A 48 -3.82 7.18 7.90
CA ILE A 48 -4.53 8.11 7.02
C ILE A 48 -4.34 7.58 5.59
N GLY A 49 -5.03 6.47 5.27
CA GLY A 49 -5.05 5.91 3.93
C GLY A 49 -5.76 6.83 2.93
N PRO A 50 -5.90 6.38 1.67
CA PRO A 50 -6.64 7.13 0.66
C PRO A 50 -8.00 7.53 1.21
N SER A 51 -8.36 8.82 1.14
CA SER A 51 -9.63 9.32 1.68
C SER A 51 -10.85 8.64 1.05
N VAL A 52 -10.66 8.03 -0.12
CA VAL A 52 -11.64 7.23 -0.85
C VAL A 52 -11.93 5.87 -0.21
N CYS A 53 -11.05 5.36 0.67
CA CYS A 53 -11.26 4.09 1.35
C CYS A 53 -11.93 4.31 2.72
N GLY A 54 -12.96 3.52 3.02
CA GLY A 54 -13.74 3.68 4.26
C GLY A 54 -13.00 3.21 5.51
N SER A 55 -12.01 2.33 5.38
CA SER A 55 -11.24 1.80 6.51
C SER A 55 -9.85 2.41 6.62
N LYS A 56 -9.42 2.66 7.86
CA LYS A 56 -8.11 3.24 8.21
C LYS A 56 -7.18 2.28 8.95
N ALA A 57 -7.66 1.16 9.48
CA ALA A 57 -6.84 0.20 10.26
C ALA A 57 -6.77 -1.20 9.63
N LYS A 58 -7.53 -1.42 8.56
CA LYS A 58 -7.60 -2.69 7.86
C LYS A 58 -7.24 -2.47 6.40
N TYR A 59 -6.34 -3.29 5.90
CA TYR A 59 -5.78 -3.22 4.55
C TYR A 59 -5.97 -4.55 3.86
N VAL A 60 -5.92 -4.54 2.53
CA VAL A 60 -6.13 -5.74 1.72
C VAL A 60 -5.08 -5.86 0.63
N MET A 61 -4.78 -7.10 0.28
CA MET A 61 -4.00 -7.45 -0.89
C MET A 61 -4.81 -8.46 -1.70
N PRO A 62 -5.42 -8.02 -2.83
CA PRO A 62 -6.17 -8.89 -3.72
C PRO A 62 -5.30 -10.02 -4.29
N ALA A 63 -5.89 -11.17 -4.58
CA ALA A 63 -5.18 -12.30 -5.19
C ALA A 63 -4.55 -11.98 -6.56
N SER A 64 -5.07 -10.97 -7.25
CA SER A 64 -4.55 -10.49 -8.53
C SER A 64 -3.24 -9.74 -8.40
N GLU A 65 -2.85 -9.31 -7.20
CA GLU A 65 -1.61 -8.58 -7.00
C GLU A 65 -0.38 -9.48 -7.12
N LYS A 66 0.67 -8.95 -7.73
CA LYS A 66 1.93 -9.67 -7.87
C LYS A 66 2.64 -9.73 -6.52
N GLY A 67 3.16 -10.91 -6.18
CA GLY A 67 3.95 -11.10 -4.95
C GLY A 67 3.12 -11.33 -3.69
N VAL A 68 1.82 -11.64 -3.82
CA VAL A 68 0.92 -11.92 -2.68
C VAL A 68 1.52 -12.94 -1.69
N ALA A 69 2.08 -14.03 -2.18
CA ALA A 69 2.68 -15.06 -1.33
C ALA A 69 3.89 -14.54 -0.53
N ASN A 70 4.74 -13.72 -1.16
CA ASN A 70 5.93 -13.15 -0.54
C ASN A 70 5.52 -12.15 0.56
N THR A 71 4.62 -11.22 0.24
CA THR A 71 4.10 -10.23 1.19
C THR A 71 3.38 -10.91 2.35
N LEU A 72 2.58 -11.95 2.09
CA LEU A 72 1.94 -12.76 3.15
C LEU A 72 2.98 -13.41 4.06
N SER A 73 4.06 -13.96 3.49
CA SER A 73 5.14 -14.57 4.27
C SER A 73 5.85 -13.54 5.18
N VAL A 74 6.08 -12.33 4.68
CA VAL A 74 6.64 -11.22 5.47
C VAL A 74 5.70 -10.82 6.61
N LEU A 75 4.41 -10.67 6.33
CA LEU A 75 3.40 -10.32 7.33
C LEU A 75 3.24 -11.39 8.42
N LEU A 76 3.24 -12.67 8.03
CA LEU A 76 3.22 -13.79 8.96
C LEU A 76 4.47 -13.79 9.85
N THR A 77 5.64 -13.52 9.26
CA THR A 77 6.90 -13.41 10.01
C THR A 77 6.87 -12.24 11.00
N ALA A 78 6.39 -11.06 10.58
CA ALA A 78 6.22 -9.90 11.44
C ALA A 78 5.31 -10.21 12.63
N LYS A 79 4.16 -10.84 12.36
CA LYS A 79 3.21 -11.24 13.41
C LYS A 79 3.80 -12.26 14.38
N ALA A 80 4.40 -13.34 13.86
CA ALA A 80 4.95 -14.41 14.67
C ALA A 80 6.13 -13.94 15.54
N SER A 81 6.94 -13.01 15.03
CA SER A 81 8.06 -12.42 15.77
C SER A 81 7.68 -11.20 16.62
N SER A 82 6.41 -10.79 16.62
CA SER A 82 5.93 -9.57 17.28
C SER A 82 6.69 -8.29 16.87
N ARG A 83 7.31 -8.31 15.68
CA ARG A 83 8.03 -7.17 15.12
C ARG A 83 7.07 -6.27 14.34
N PRO A 84 7.28 -4.94 14.39
CA PRO A 84 6.56 -4.05 13.50
C PRO A 84 6.91 -4.34 12.03
N ALA A 85 5.99 -4.02 11.14
CA ALA A 85 6.23 -4.03 9.70
C ALA A 85 5.84 -2.68 9.13
N THR A 86 6.65 -2.20 8.20
CA THR A 86 6.29 -1.05 7.37
C THR A 86 5.38 -1.54 6.23
N ILE A 87 4.17 -0.99 6.17
CA ILE A 87 3.18 -1.30 5.13
C ILE A 87 3.13 -0.15 4.14
N TYR A 88 3.24 -0.47 2.85
CA TYR A 88 3.08 0.47 1.76
C TYR A 88 1.71 0.30 1.11
N LEU A 89 1.04 1.42 0.85
CA LEU A 89 -0.31 1.43 0.30
C LEU A 89 -0.36 2.11 -1.08
N HIS A 90 -1.37 1.73 -1.85
CA HIS A 90 -1.79 2.52 -3.01
C HIS A 90 -2.34 3.87 -2.55
N ASP A 91 -2.09 4.90 -3.35
CA ASP A 91 -2.47 6.30 -3.08
C ASP A 91 -3.98 6.59 -3.20
N SER A 92 -4.68 5.80 -4.01
CA SER A 92 -6.06 6.05 -4.41
C SER A 92 -6.89 4.77 -4.63
N VAL A 93 -6.27 3.60 -4.49
CA VAL A 93 -6.92 2.33 -4.84
C VAL A 93 -7.44 1.63 -3.59
N CYS A 94 -8.73 1.32 -3.61
CA CYS A 94 -9.38 0.51 -2.59
C CYS A 94 -9.86 -0.81 -3.20
N SER A 95 -9.80 -1.88 -2.42
CA SER A 95 -10.47 -3.14 -2.73
C SER A 95 -11.45 -3.47 -1.61
N SER A 96 -12.71 -3.70 -1.98
CA SER A 96 -13.82 -3.91 -1.03
C SER A 96 -13.93 -2.82 0.05
N GLY A 97 -13.57 -1.58 -0.29
CA GLY A 97 -13.59 -0.43 0.63
C GLY A 97 -12.37 -0.29 1.55
N TYR A 98 -11.38 -1.16 1.43
CA TYR A 98 -10.13 -1.13 2.22
C TYR A 98 -8.95 -0.67 1.36
N PRO A 99 -7.98 0.09 1.91
CA PRO A 99 -6.77 0.45 1.18
C PRO A 99 -6.00 -0.77 0.72
N MET A 100 -5.51 -0.73 -0.52
CA MET A 100 -4.71 -1.81 -1.08
C MET A 100 -3.24 -1.69 -0.70
N ILE A 101 -2.63 -2.82 -0.34
CA ILE A 101 -1.21 -2.94 -0.05
C ILE A 101 -0.42 -3.10 -1.34
N THR A 102 0.64 -2.31 -1.52
CA THR A 102 1.62 -2.47 -2.61
C THR A 102 2.78 -3.37 -2.19
N SER A 103 3.30 -3.19 -0.97
CA SER A 103 4.42 -3.97 -0.43
C SER A 103 4.47 -3.88 1.09
N VAL A 104 5.26 -4.77 1.69
CA VAL A 104 5.51 -4.81 3.14
C VAL A 104 6.98 -5.10 3.40
N ILE A 105 7.58 -4.39 4.36
CA ILE A 105 8.95 -4.61 4.82
C ILE A 105 8.92 -4.95 6.31
N LEU A 106 9.60 -6.02 6.70
CA LEU A 106 9.82 -6.36 8.10
C LEU A 106 10.90 -5.43 8.68
N GLU A 107 10.63 -4.83 9.84
CA GLU A 107 11.60 -4.01 10.58
C GLU A 107 12.40 -4.83 11.56
#